data_AF-A0AAN9YTA8-F1
#
_entry.id   AF-A0AAN9YTA8-F1
#
_cell.length_a   1.000
_cell.length_b   1.000
_cell.length_c   1.000
_cell.angle_alpha   90.00
_cell.angle_beta   90.00
_cell.angle_gamma   90.00
#
_symmetry.space_group_name_H-M   'P 1'
#
loop_
_entity.id
_entity.type
_entity.pdbx_description
1 polymer ?
#
loop_
_entity_poly.entity_id
_entity_poly.type
_entity_poly.pdbx_seq_one_letter_code
_entity_poly.pdbx_strand_id
1 'polypeptide(L)'
;MELQNDVEFVDLLKEFPVVLNKSQLPECRRRKAEAIRSIRQACGKQFTEQQIQKKIFNMKSRVKSKTDLSKTGNRPIILKDWEKKMYALMYEESNPSLNRLPGAVSAGVSETKTEAEEAASPPTTSIPTSSAVYQGRPQPITAVRNRKEESDETRHLSLEELQRIVLLEQLEVFKLKKEKLLWEKQMRERTGCELHL
;
A
#
# COMPACT_ATOMS: atom_id res chain seq x y z
N MET A 1 15.93 -1.04 -22.04
CA MET A 1 16.14 -0.09 -20.94
C MET A 1 17.03 -0.77 -19.93
N GLU A 2 18.34 -0.66 -20.14
CA GLU A 2 19.33 -1.16 -19.19
C GLU A 2 19.17 -0.41 -17.88
N LEU A 3 19.01 -1.17 -16.80
CA LEU A 3 18.88 -0.61 -15.46
C LEU A 3 20.22 0.02 -15.10
N GLN A 4 20.27 1.34 -15.02
CA GLN A 4 21.17 1.99 -14.06
C GLN A 4 20.97 1.25 -12.73
N ASN A 5 22.04 0.62 -12.24
CA ASN A 5 22.07 -0.35 -11.13
C ASN A 5 20.99 -0.06 -10.07
N ASP A 6 20.07 -0.99 -9.83
CA ASP A 6 19.03 -0.81 -8.79
C ASP A 6 19.65 -0.52 -7.41
N VAL A 7 20.87 -1.01 -7.17
CA VAL A 7 21.66 -0.73 -5.96
C VAL A 7 22.03 0.75 -5.88
N GLU A 8 22.59 1.32 -6.94
CA GLU A 8 22.97 2.75 -7.01
C GLU A 8 21.75 3.65 -6.86
N PHE A 9 20.62 3.26 -7.46
CA PHE A 9 19.38 4.00 -7.31
C PHE A 9 18.88 4.02 -5.86
N VAL A 10 18.99 2.90 -5.13
CA VAL A 10 18.63 2.86 -3.70
C VAL A 10 19.61 3.67 -2.85
N ASP A 11 20.90 3.67 -3.19
CA ASP A 11 21.87 4.51 -2.49
C ASP A 11 21.58 6.00 -2.68
N LEU A 12 21.19 6.42 -3.89
CA LEU A 12 20.70 7.78 -4.14
C LEU A 12 19.43 8.11 -3.35
N LEU A 13 18.52 7.14 -3.15
CA LEU A 13 17.31 7.36 -2.35
C LEU A 13 17.60 7.59 -0.86
N LYS A 14 18.75 7.13 -0.34
CA LYS A 14 19.14 7.38 1.06
C LYS A 14 19.36 8.87 1.34
N GLU A 15 19.81 9.62 0.35
CA GLU A 15 20.03 11.07 0.46
C GLU A 15 18.70 11.85 0.54
N PHE A 16 17.59 11.23 0.13
CA PHE A 16 16.27 11.86 0.04
C PHE A 16 15.18 11.07 0.78
N PRO A 17 15.27 10.90 2.12
CA PRO A 17 14.32 10.09 2.89
C PRO A 17 12.88 10.62 2.83
N VAL A 18 12.71 11.93 2.57
CA VAL A 18 11.41 12.58 2.40
C VAL A 18 10.54 11.92 1.33
N VAL A 19 11.15 11.33 0.30
CA VAL A 19 10.48 10.66 -0.81
C VAL A 19 9.74 9.41 -0.34
N LEU A 20 10.21 8.75 0.73
CA LEU A 20 9.61 7.53 1.25
C LEU A 20 8.53 7.77 2.30
N ASN A 21 8.48 8.98 2.87
CA ASN A 21 7.49 9.39 3.85
C ASN A 21 6.06 9.19 3.31
N LYS A 22 5.11 8.78 4.17
CA LYS A 22 3.71 8.56 3.79
C LYS A 22 2.84 9.82 3.86
N SER A 23 3.31 10.88 4.52
CA SER A 23 2.55 12.13 4.72
C SER A 23 2.09 12.75 3.40
N GLN A 24 0.83 13.21 3.38
CA GLN A 24 0.17 13.89 2.27
C GLN A 24 -0.04 15.38 2.52
N LEU A 25 0.54 15.92 3.60
CA LEU A 25 0.47 17.35 3.89
C LEU A 25 1.06 18.15 2.71
N PRO A 26 0.49 19.33 2.37
CA PRO A 26 0.97 20.14 1.25
C PRO A 26 2.48 20.40 1.29
N GLU A 27 3.00 20.70 2.49
CA GLU A 27 4.43 20.90 2.74
C GLU A 27 5.28 19.67 2.42
N CYS A 28 4.84 18.49 2.87
CA CYS A 28 5.53 17.24 2.57
C CYS A 28 5.47 16.91 1.07
N ARG A 29 4.35 17.18 0.40
CA ARG A 29 4.21 16.99 -1.05
C ARG A 29 5.16 17.90 -1.83
N ARG A 30 5.31 19.15 -1.40
CA ARG A 30 6.25 20.11 -2.00
C ARG A 30 7.69 19.61 -1.88
N ARG A 31 8.12 19.24 -0.67
CA ARG A 31 9.47 18.71 -0.42
C ARG A 31 9.74 17.41 -1.20
N LYS A 32 8.74 16.53 -1.33
CA LYS A 32 8.85 15.32 -2.17
C LYS A 32 9.05 15.66 -3.64
N ALA A 33 8.29 16.61 -4.17
CA ALA A 33 8.41 17.02 -5.56
C ALA A 33 9.80 17.63 -5.84
N GLU A 34 10.32 18.42 -4.90
CA GLU A 34 11.68 18.95 -4.97
C GLU A 34 12.74 17.85 -4.94
N ALA A 35 12.65 16.91 -3.99
CA ALA A 35 13.56 15.77 -3.92
C ALA A 35 13.52 14.90 -5.19
N ILE A 36 12.34 14.69 -5.79
CA ILE A 36 12.22 13.95 -7.06
C ILE A 36 12.89 14.70 -8.21
N ARG A 37 12.83 16.05 -8.22
CA ARG A 37 13.57 16.86 -9.19
C ARG A 37 15.07 16.72 -9.00
N SER A 38 15.58 16.71 -7.76
CA SER A 38 16.99 16.47 -7.46
C SER A 38 17.44 15.07 -7.92
N ILE A 39 16.65 14.04 -7.63
CA ILE A 39 16.90 12.66 -8.10
C ILE A 39 16.93 12.60 -9.62
N ARG A 40 16.02 13.31 -10.30
CA ARG A 40 16.00 13.39 -11.77
C ARG A 40 17.27 14.01 -12.33
N GLN A 41 17.80 15.05 -11.68
CA GLN A 41 19.07 15.66 -12.08
C GLN A 41 20.23 14.68 -11.91
N ALA A 42 20.28 13.94 -10.80
CA ALA A 42 21.32 12.96 -10.52
C ALA A 42 21.27 11.72 -11.44
N CYS A 43 20.07 11.24 -11.80
CA CYS A 43 19.89 10.14 -12.76
C CYS A 43 20.01 10.57 -14.23
N GLY A 44 20.14 11.87 -14.52
CA GLY A 44 20.12 12.42 -15.86
C GLY A 44 18.73 12.39 -16.53
N LYS A 45 18.67 12.73 -17.83
CA LYS A 45 17.42 12.85 -18.61
C LYS A 45 16.71 11.53 -18.92
N GLN A 46 17.16 10.41 -18.35
CA GLN A 46 16.64 9.06 -18.63
C GLN A 46 15.23 8.82 -18.07
N PHE A 47 14.86 9.51 -16.98
CA PHE A 47 13.58 9.29 -16.32
C PHE A 47 12.74 10.56 -16.18
N THR A 48 11.44 10.42 -16.42
CA THR A 48 10.44 11.40 -16.02
C THR A 48 10.13 11.28 -14.53
N GLU A 49 9.60 12.34 -13.92
CA GLU A 49 9.24 12.34 -12.50
C GLU A 49 8.24 11.22 -12.16
N GLN A 50 7.30 10.95 -13.07
CA GLN A 50 6.34 9.85 -12.93
C GLN A 50 7.03 8.48 -12.97
N GLN A 51 8.03 8.30 -13.84
CA GLN A 51 8.79 7.05 -13.90
C GLN A 51 9.62 6.83 -12.62
N ILE A 52 10.22 7.88 -12.06
CA ILE A 52 10.94 7.81 -10.78
C ILE A 52 9.99 7.40 -9.66
N GLN A 53 8.85 8.07 -9.53
CA GLN A 53 7.82 7.72 -8.54
C GLN A 53 7.34 6.29 -8.70
N LYS A 54 7.05 5.87 -9.94
CA LYS A 54 6.60 4.51 -10.25
C LYS A 54 7.68 3.48 -9.91
N LYS A 55 8.96 3.76 -10.21
CA LYS A 55 10.09 2.88 -9.85
C LYS A 55 10.18 2.71 -8.34
N ILE A 56 10.15 3.81 -7.59
CA ILE A 56 10.16 3.77 -6.11
C ILE A 56 8.97 2.95 -5.59
N PHE A 57 7.76 3.19 -6.09
CA PHE A 57 6.57 2.46 -5.66
C PHE A 57 6.67 0.95 -5.94
N ASN A 58 7.15 0.58 -7.12
CA ASN A 58 7.37 -0.81 -7.49
C ASN A 58 8.42 -1.47 -6.59
N MET A 59 9.53 -0.78 -6.29
CA MET A 59 10.57 -1.29 -5.38
C MET A 59 10.01 -1.51 -3.97
N LYS A 60 9.26 -0.53 -3.43
CA LYS A 60 8.58 -0.67 -2.13
C LYS A 60 7.62 -1.86 -2.13
N SER A 61 6.81 -2.00 -3.17
CA SER A 61 5.82 -3.08 -3.27
C SER A 61 6.48 -4.47 -3.29
N ARG A 62 7.59 -4.62 -4.03
CA ARG A 62 8.36 -5.88 -4.08
C ARG A 62 8.96 -6.23 -2.74
N VAL A 63 9.60 -5.28 -2.07
CA VAL A 63 10.18 -5.50 -0.72
C VAL A 63 9.09 -5.90 0.27
N LYS A 64 7.98 -5.15 0.32
CA LYS A 64 6.86 -5.45 1.23
C LYS A 64 6.26 -6.82 0.97
N SER A 65 6.08 -7.20 -0.29
CA SER A 65 5.48 -8.50 -0.63
C SER A 65 6.37 -9.68 -0.23
N LYS A 66 7.70 -9.52 -0.27
CA LYS A 66 8.67 -10.56 0.13
C LYS A 66 8.92 -10.63 1.63
N THR A 67 8.71 -9.54 2.34
CA THR A 67 8.93 -9.43 3.80
C THR A 67 7.64 -9.61 4.59
N ASP A 68 6.53 -9.89 3.91
CA ASP A 68 5.24 -10.13 4.53
C ASP A 68 5.23 -11.50 5.24
N LEU A 69 5.37 -11.50 6.56
CA LEU A 69 5.36 -12.71 7.40
C LEU A 69 4.10 -13.56 7.15
N SER A 70 2.96 -12.93 6.89
CA SER A 70 1.69 -13.65 6.67
C SER A 70 1.68 -14.48 5.38
N LYS A 71 2.52 -14.12 4.40
CA LYS A 71 2.59 -14.77 3.10
C LYS A 71 3.75 -15.74 2.94
N THR A 72 4.81 -15.54 3.72
CA THR A 72 6.06 -16.27 3.51
C THR A 72 6.00 -17.71 4.05
N GLY A 73 5.11 -17.99 5.02
CA GLY A 73 5.13 -19.26 5.75
C GLY A 73 6.50 -19.49 6.40
N ASN A 74 6.78 -20.69 6.90
CA ASN A 74 8.09 -21.05 7.47
C ASN A 74 9.24 -21.12 6.44
N ARG A 75 9.17 -20.37 5.32
CA ARG A 75 10.24 -20.30 4.32
C ARG A 75 11.21 -19.17 4.67
N PRO A 76 12.53 -19.38 4.49
CA PRO A 76 13.50 -18.33 4.70
C PRO A 76 13.31 -17.19 3.69
N ILE A 77 13.32 -15.94 4.17
CA ILE A 77 13.23 -14.74 3.33
C ILE A 77 14.59 -14.51 2.65
N ILE A 78 14.64 -14.61 1.32
CA ILE A 78 15.85 -14.32 0.53
C ILE A 78 15.65 -12.99 -0.21
N LEU A 79 16.36 -11.95 0.22
CA LEU A 79 16.36 -10.62 -0.39
C LEU A 79 17.61 -10.41 -1.25
N LYS A 80 17.45 -9.75 -2.40
CA LYS A 80 18.56 -9.22 -3.21
C LYS A 80 19.21 -8.04 -2.52
N ASP A 81 20.41 -7.64 -2.94
CA ASP A 81 21.17 -6.59 -2.24
C ASP A 81 20.49 -5.22 -2.27
N TRP A 82 19.90 -4.81 -3.41
CA TRP A 82 19.09 -3.60 -3.45
C TRP A 82 17.81 -3.72 -2.59
N GLU A 83 17.22 -4.92 -2.46
CA GLU A 83 16.03 -5.15 -1.63
C GLU A 83 16.37 -5.04 -0.15
N LYS A 84 17.53 -5.55 0.28
CA LYS A 84 18.06 -5.39 1.64
C LYS A 84 18.27 -3.91 1.95
N LYS A 85 18.95 -3.16 1.07
CA LYS A 85 19.18 -1.72 1.25
C LYS A 85 17.87 -0.92 1.28
N MET A 86 16.91 -1.28 0.44
CA MET A 86 15.59 -0.62 0.41
C MET A 86 14.76 -0.97 1.65
N TYR A 87 14.87 -2.21 2.14
CA TYR A 87 14.24 -2.64 3.39
C TYR A 87 14.81 -1.86 4.57
N ALA A 88 16.13 -1.82 4.71
CA ALA A 88 16.84 -0.99 5.67
C ALA A 88 16.30 0.45 5.66
N LEU A 89 16.33 1.12 4.50
CA LEU A 89 15.83 2.49 4.34
C LEU A 89 14.35 2.69 4.72
N MET A 90 13.50 1.68 4.53
CA MET A 90 12.07 1.75 4.86
C MET A 90 11.76 1.53 6.35
N TYR A 91 12.63 0.83 7.07
CA TYR A 91 12.36 0.32 8.42
C TYR A 91 13.39 0.75 9.48
N GLU A 92 14.57 1.27 9.11
CA GLU A 92 15.63 1.69 10.03
C GLU A 92 15.26 2.94 10.85
N GLU A 93 14.44 3.85 10.32
CA GLU A 93 14.22 5.16 10.97
C GLU A 93 12.81 5.39 11.57
N SER A 94 11.90 4.42 11.51
CA SER A 94 10.57 4.57 12.13
C SER A 94 9.87 3.24 12.35
N ASN A 95 10.35 2.50 13.34
CA ASN A 95 9.44 1.68 14.12
C ASN A 95 9.66 1.95 15.61
N PRO A 96 9.13 3.07 16.16
CA PRO A 96 9.12 3.30 17.61
C PRO A 96 8.45 2.15 18.38
N SER A 97 7.67 1.29 17.72
CA SER A 97 7.10 0.07 18.28
C SER A 97 8.10 -1.10 18.41
N LEU A 98 9.25 -1.07 17.75
CA LEU A 98 10.33 -2.06 17.88
C LEU A 98 11.48 -1.58 18.76
N ASN A 99 11.68 -0.26 18.86
CA ASN A 99 12.59 0.29 19.87
C ASN A 99 11.91 0.17 21.22
N ARG A 100 12.23 -0.89 21.98
CA ARG A 100 12.02 -0.88 23.43
C ARG A 100 12.65 0.41 23.94
N LEU A 101 11.81 1.36 24.36
CA LEU A 101 12.29 2.53 25.08
C LEU A 101 13.13 1.99 26.27
N PRO A 102 14.36 2.47 26.48
CA PRO A 102 15.10 2.13 27.68
C PRO A 102 14.24 2.57 28.88
N GLY A 103 13.70 1.59 29.62
CA GLY A 103 12.74 1.80 30.71
C GLY A 103 11.37 1.14 30.53
N ALA A 104 11.07 0.51 29.38
CA ALA A 104 9.83 -0.25 29.22
C ALA A 104 9.89 -1.58 29.99
N VAL A 105 9.33 -1.57 31.21
CA VAL A 105 9.11 -2.77 32.03
C VAL A 105 8.02 -3.62 31.38
N SER A 106 8.35 -4.87 31.04
CA SER A 106 7.38 -5.86 30.60
C SER A 106 6.50 -6.26 31.79
N ALA A 107 5.31 -5.67 31.92
CA ALA A 107 4.28 -6.17 32.81
C ALA A 107 3.61 -7.39 32.13
N GLY A 108 4.15 -8.58 32.35
CA GLY A 108 3.55 -9.80 31.81
C GLY A 108 4.39 -11.04 32.03
N VAL A 109 3.94 -11.87 32.97
CA VAL A 109 4.40 -13.21 33.36
C VAL A 109 5.76 -13.24 34.07
N SER A 110 5.68 -13.16 35.40
CA SER A 110 6.74 -13.59 36.30
C SER A 110 6.90 -15.11 36.15
N GLU A 111 8.03 -15.55 35.59
CA GLU A 111 8.53 -16.89 35.89
C GLU A 111 8.98 -16.90 37.35
N THR A 112 8.21 -17.57 38.19
CA THR A 112 8.52 -17.84 39.59
C THR A 112 9.82 -18.64 39.68
N LYS A 113 10.90 -18.00 40.13
CA LYS A 113 11.99 -18.67 40.83
C LYS A 113 11.74 -18.56 42.32
N THR A 114 11.49 -19.71 42.92
CA THR A 114 11.32 -19.96 44.34
C THR A 114 12.63 -19.70 45.09
N GLU A 115 12.59 -18.87 46.12
CA GLU A 115 13.35 -19.02 47.37
C GLU A 115 12.74 -18.07 48.43
N ALA A 116 12.80 -18.49 49.69
CA ALA A 116 11.84 -18.21 50.76
C ALA A 116 12.30 -17.16 51.80
N GLU A 117 11.41 -16.92 52.78
CA GLU A 117 11.50 -16.09 54.02
C GLU A 117 11.22 -14.58 53.89
N GLU A 118 10.53 -13.89 54.79
CA GLU A 118 9.58 -14.18 55.89
C GLU A 118 8.97 -12.80 56.29
N ALA A 119 7.75 -12.81 56.83
CA ALA A 119 7.15 -11.82 57.75
C ALA A 119 6.06 -10.83 57.25
N ALA A 120 4.90 -11.01 57.87
CA ALA A 120 3.92 -10.01 58.38
C ALA A 120 2.94 -9.28 57.43
N SER A 121 1.75 -9.90 57.29
CA SER A 121 0.35 -9.42 57.45
C SER A 121 -0.16 -8.03 56.96
N PRO A 122 -1.46 -7.94 56.60
CA PRO A 122 -2.03 -6.99 55.62
C PRO A 122 -2.75 -5.78 56.26
N PRO A 123 -3.18 -4.79 55.45
CA PRO A 123 -4.63 -4.68 55.30
C PRO A 123 -5.13 -4.25 53.90
N THR A 124 -6.27 -4.85 53.58
CA THR A 124 -7.35 -4.51 52.65
C THR A 124 -7.49 -3.02 52.34
N THR A 125 -7.48 -2.63 51.06
CA THR A 125 -8.12 -1.40 50.60
C THR A 125 -8.91 -1.69 49.33
N SER A 126 -10.23 -1.55 49.47
CA SER A 126 -11.27 -1.73 48.47
C SER A 126 -11.09 -0.81 47.27
N ILE A 127 -11.06 -1.41 46.08
CA ILE A 127 -11.15 -0.72 44.79
C ILE A 127 -12.63 -0.33 44.57
N PRO A 128 -12.98 0.95 44.38
CA PRO A 128 -14.27 1.30 43.80
C PRO A 128 -14.26 0.99 42.29
N THR A 129 -15.08 0.02 41.90
CA THR A 129 -15.50 -0.24 40.53
C THR A 129 -16.16 1.01 39.96
N SER A 130 -15.40 1.83 39.24
CA SER A 130 -15.95 2.86 38.39
C SER A 130 -16.16 2.26 37.00
N SER A 131 -17.43 1.97 36.69
CA SER A 131 -17.91 1.61 35.36
C SER A 131 -17.48 2.66 34.33
N ALA A 132 -16.36 2.42 33.65
CA ALA A 132 -15.97 3.18 32.48
C ALA A 132 -16.82 2.69 31.30
N VAL A 133 -17.73 3.57 30.89
CA VAL A 133 -18.53 3.53 29.67
C VAL A 133 -17.67 3.03 28.50
N TYR A 134 -18.05 1.90 27.91
CA TYR A 134 -17.56 1.46 26.62
C TYR A 134 -17.90 2.55 25.59
N GLN A 135 -16.95 3.42 25.27
CA GLN A 135 -17.05 4.24 24.08
C GLN A 135 -16.86 3.34 22.87
N GLY A 136 -17.93 3.27 22.08
CA GLY A 136 -18.07 2.42 20.92
C GLY A 136 -16.92 2.60 19.93
N ARG A 137 -16.54 1.45 19.38
CA ARG A 137 -15.75 1.26 18.16
C ARG A 137 -16.01 2.36 17.13
N PRO A 138 -15.00 3.08 16.63
CA PRO A 138 -15.20 4.00 15.51
C PRO A 138 -15.63 3.21 14.27
N GLN A 139 -16.86 3.48 13.82
CA GLN A 139 -17.37 3.00 12.54
C GLN A 139 -16.47 3.52 11.41
N PRO A 140 -16.22 2.71 10.36
CA PRO A 140 -15.48 3.19 9.20
C PRO A 140 -16.27 4.33 8.56
N ILE A 141 -15.59 5.46 8.34
CA ILE A 141 -16.11 6.60 7.57
C ILE A 141 -16.49 6.05 6.20
N THR A 142 -17.79 5.94 5.95
CA THR A 142 -18.32 5.56 4.64
C THR A 142 -17.93 6.68 3.68
N ALA A 143 -17.16 6.31 2.66
CA ALA A 143 -16.83 7.20 1.56
C ALA A 143 -18.13 7.81 1.03
N VAL A 144 -18.18 9.14 0.96
CA VAL A 144 -19.26 9.88 0.30
C VAL A 144 -19.23 9.47 -1.17
N ARG A 145 -19.98 8.42 -1.50
CA ARG A 145 -20.31 8.08 -2.87
C ARG A 145 -21.14 9.24 -3.40
N ASN A 146 -20.63 9.91 -4.44
CA ASN A 146 -21.46 10.67 -5.36
C ASN A 146 -22.63 9.77 -5.78
N ARG A 147 -23.79 9.97 -5.14
CA ARG A 147 -25.03 9.41 -5.63
C ARG A 147 -25.33 10.19 -6.91
N LYS A 148 -24.99 9.61 -8.06
CA LYS A 148 -25.66 10.00 -9.29
C LYS A 148 -27.15 9.83 -9.01
N GLU A 149 -27.90 10.91 -9.12
CA GLU A 149 -29.34 10.91 -8.98
C GLU A 149 -29.90 9.84 -9.93
N GLU A 150 -30.79 9.00 -9.41
CA GLU A 150 -31.52 8.02 -10.22
C GLU A 150 -32.38 8.77 -11.24
N SER A 151 -32.15 8.49 -12.53
CA SER A 151 -33.00 8.96 -13.62
C SER A 151 -34.44 8.48 -13.42
N ASP A 152 -35.43 9.28 -13.83
CA ASP A 152 -36.86 8.97 -13.64
C ASP A 152 -37.27 7.60 -14.25
N GLU A 153 -36.53 7.11 -15.23
CA GLU A 153 -36.72 5.81 -15.88
C GLU A 153 -36.43 4.60 -14.98
N THR A 154 -35.50 4.73 -14.01
CA THR A 154 -35.08 3.61 -13.15
C THR A 154 -35.71 3.62 -11.77
N ARG A 155 -36.43 4.69 -11.41
CA ARG A 155 -37.04 4.88 -10.08
C ARG A 155 -38.14 3.88 -9.75
N HIS A 156 -38.79 3.33 -10.78
CA HIS A 156 -39.92 2.40 -10.64
C HIS A 156 -39.54 0.94 -10.83
N LEU A 157 -38.26 0.65 -11.09
CA LEU A 157 -37.79 -0.70 -11.39
C LEU A 157 -37.40 -1.44 -10.12
N SER A 158 -37.75 -2.72 -10.06
CA SER A 158 -37.24 -3.63 -9.05
C SER A 158 -35.74 -3.87 -9.23
N LEU A 159 -35.07 -4.31 -8.16
CA LEU A 159 -33.64 -4.63 -8.20
C LEU A 159 -33.31 -5.68 -9.28
N GLU A 160 -34.20 -6.66 -9.48
CA GLU A 160 -34.03 -7.72 -10.47
C GLU A 160 -34.10 -7.17 -11.90
N GLU A 161 -35.02 -6.25 -12.16
CA GLU A 161 -35.16 -5.58 -13.46
C GLU A 161 -33.95 -4.69 -13.76
N LEU A 162 -33.44 -3.97 -12.77
CA LEU A 162 -32.22 -3.17 -12.90
C LEU A 162 -31.01 -4.04 -13.22
N GLN A 163 -30.86 -5.17 -12.52
CA GLN A 163 -29.79 -6.13 -12.79
C GLN A 163 -29.91 -6.70 -14.21
N ARG A 164 -31.14 -7.02 -14.66
CA ARG A 164 -31.39 -7.50 -16.02
C ARG A 164 -31.02 -6.47 -17.08
N ILE A 165 -31.37 -5.21 -16.90
CA ILE A 165 -31.04 -4.12 -17.83
C ILE A 165 -29.52 -3.94 -17.93
N VAL A 166 -28.84 -3.87 -16.78
CA VAL A 166 -27.38 -3.73 -16.74
C VAL A 166 -26.70 -4.90 -17.46
N LEU A 167 -27.20 -6.12 -17.28
CA LEU A 167 -26.65 -7.29 -17.96
C LEU A 167 -26.84 -7.22 -19.48
N LEU A 168 -28.00 -6.77 -19.95
CA LEU A 168 -28.28 -6.59 -21.37
C LEU A 168 -27.38 -5.53 -22.00
N GLU A 169 -27.20 -4.38 -21.33
CA GLU A 169 -26.27 -3.33 -21.79
C GLU A 169 -24.82 -3.84 -21.84
N GLN A 170 -24.39 -4.59 -20.82
CA GLN A 170 -23.06 -5.18 -20.81
C GLN A 170 -22.86 -6.15 -21.98
N LEU A 171 -23.83 -7.01 -22.27
CA LEU A 171 -23.79 -7.91 -23.41
C LEU A 171 -23.67 -7.15 -24.74
N GLU A 172 -24.40 -6.06 -24.89
CA GLU A 172 -24.35 -5.24 -26.10
C GLU A 172 -22.97 -4.58 -26.28
N VAL A 173 -22.40 -4.02 -25.21
CA VAL A 173 -21.03 -3.50 -25.22
C VAL A 173 -20.01 -4.59 -25.59
N PHE A 174 -20.20 -5.83 -25.11
CA PHE A 174 -19.32 -6.94 -25.47
C PHE A 174 -19.42 -7.32 -26.94
N LYS A 175 -20.62 -7.31 -27.54
CA LYS A 175 -20.79 -7.56 -28.98
C LYS A 175 -20.08 -6.49 -29.81
N LEU A 176 -20.30 -5.22 -29.51
CA LEU A 176 -19.67 -4.10 -30.23
C LEU A 176 -18.13 -4.15 -30.14
N LYS A 177 -17.58 -4.48 -28.96
CA LYS A 177 -16.13 -4.67 -28.80
C LYS A 177 -15.61 -5.83 -29.65
N LYS A 178 -16.35 -6.94 -29.71
CA LYS A 178 -15.98 -8.11 -30.53
C LYS A 178 -15.97 -7.75 -32.01
N GLU A 179 -17.00 -7.05 -32.50
CA GLU A 179 -17.07 -6.59 -33.90
C GLU A 179 -15.94 -5.63 -34.23
N LYS A 180 -15.66 -4.66 -33.36
CA LYS A 180 -14.54 -3.73 -33.54
C LYS A 180 -13.20 -4.48 -33.66
N LEU A 181 -12.96 -5.46 -32.81
CA LEU A 181 -11.74 -6.27 -32.87
C LEU A 181 -11.64 -7.08 -34.17
N LEU A 182 -12.76 -7.63 -34.65
CA LEU A 182 -12.80 -8.33 -35.94
C LEU A 182 -12.50 -7.39 -37.10
N TRP A 183 -13.10 -6.20 -37.08
CA TRP A 183 -12.84 -5.16 -38.07
C TRP A 183 -11.37 -4.72 -38.07
N GLU A 184 -10.79 -4.46 -36.89
CA GLU A 184 -9.37 -4.11 -36.76
C GLU A 184 -8.43 -5.21 -37.27
N LYS A 185 -8.78 -6.48 -37.02
CA LYS A 185 -8.04 -7.64 -37.53
C LYS A 185 -8.10 -7.70 -39.07
N GLN A 186 -9.29 -7.56 -39.65
CA GLN A 186 -9.48 -7.59 -41.10
C GLN A 186 -8.76 -6.43 -41.80
N MET A 187 -8.79 -5.23 -41.20
CA MET A 187 -8.06 -4.08 -41.72
C MET A 187 -6.56 -4.30 -41.67
N ARG A 188 -6.03 -4.87 -40.57
CA ARG A 188 -4.62 -5.22 -40.45
C ARG A 188 -4.18 -6.24 -41.51
N GLU A 189 -5.00 -7.24 -41.78
CA GLU A 189 -4.75 -8.25 -42.84
C GLU A 189 -4.75 -7.61 -44.23
N ARG A 190 -5.66 -6.66 -44.51
CA ARG A 190 -5.68 -5.94 -45.79
C ARG A 190 -4.46 -5.02 -45.97
N THR A 191 -4.13 -4.21 -44.97
CA THR A 191 -2.96 -3.31 -45.03
C THR A 191 -1.62 -4.03 -44.95
N GLY A 192 -1.59 -5.24 -44.37
CA GLY A 192 -0.39 -6.08 -44.31
C GLY A 192 -0.02 -6.71 -45.65
N CYS A 193 -0.95 -6.81 -46.60
CA CYS A 193 -0.73 -7.36 -47.94
C CYS A 193 -0.24 -6.32 -48.98
N GLU A 194 -0.32 -5.02 -48.69
CA GLU A 194 0.04 -3.95 -49.66
C GLU A 194 1.54 -3.57 -49.67
N LEU A 195 2.40 -4.27 -48.90
CA LEU A 195 3.85 -4.02 -48.87
C LEU A 195 4.69 -5.07 -49.63
N HIS A 196 4.11 -5.77 -50.61
CA HIS A 196 4.79 -6.82 -51.40
C HIS A 196 4.48 -6.77 -52.91
N LEU A 197 4.43 -5.57 -53.50
CA LEU A 197 4.49 -5.37 -54.95
C LEU A 197 5.50 -4.27 -55.30
#